data_AF-A0A0F2MLW9-F1
#
_entry.id   AF-A0A0F2MLW9-F1
#
_cell.length_a   1.000
_cell.length_b   1.000
_cell.length_c   1.000
_cell.angle_alpha   90.00
_cell.angle_beta   90.00
_cell.angle_gamma   90.00
#
_symmetry.space_group_name_H-M   'P 1'
#
loop_
_entity.id
_entity.type
_entity.pdbx_description
1 polymer ?
#
loop_
_entity_poly.entity_id
_entity_poly.type
_entity_poly.pdbx_seq_one_letter_code
_entity_poly.pdbx_strand_id
1 'polypeptide(L)'
;MPKSEIEIADLPPLLQDSRWTFYLDDVPELDTRGALCTNKWLGSLGPGEVSIVNVRPDGYVGSIGRWDSSIDESGVEAARWLDSYYDRFMQLPS
;
A
#
# COMPACT_ATOMS: atom_id res chain seq x y z
N MET A 1 -4.39 14.46 -1.10
CA MET A 1 -4.51 14.81 0.33
C MET A 1 -3.35 15.73 0.66
N PRO A 2 -3.56 16.94 1.19
CA PRO A 2 -2.47 17.85 1.50
C PRO A 2 -1.70 17.36 2.73
N LYS A 3 -0.38 17.54 2.71
CA LYS A 3 0.52 17.11 3.79
C LYS A 3 0.15 17.67 5.16
N SER A 4 -0.46 18.86 5.21
CA SER A 4 -0.90 19.52 6.45
C SER A 4 -2.11 18.87 7.13
N GLU A 5 -2.77 17.92 6.48
CA GLU A 5 -3.99 17.26 7.00
C GLU A 5 -3.73 15.86 7.57
N ILE A 6 -2.48 15.36 7.60
CA ILE A 6 -2.18 14.08 8.26
C ILE A 6 -0.97 14.18 9.17
N GLU A 7 -1.13 13.57 10.34
CA GLU A 7 -0.09 13.40 11.34
C GLU A 7 0.26 11.93 11.51
N ILE A 8 1.54 11.64 11.78
CA ILE A 8 1.99 10.26 12.04
C ILE A 8 1.25 9.67 13.25
N ALA A 9 0.91 10.52 14.23
CA ALA A 9 0.20 10.11 15.45
C ALA A 9 -1.22 9.56 15.18
N ASP A 10 -1.81 9.86 14.02
CA ASP A 10 -3.15 9.37 13.63
C ASP A 10 -3.11 7.98 12.97
N LEU A 11 -1.92 7.47 12.64
CA LEU A 11 -1.75 6.15 12.01
C LEU A 11 -1.88 5.01 13.03
N PRO A 12 -2.18 3.76 12.61
CA PRO A 12 -2.06 2.60 13.48
C PRO A 12 -0.65 2.48 14.11
N PRO A 13 -0.51 2.02 15.36
CA PRO A 13 0.78 1.99 16.08
C PRO A 13 1.95 1.40 15.27
N LEU A 14 1.69 0.31 14.53
CA LEU A 14 2.70 -0.34 13.67
C LEU A 14 3.35 0.61 12.64
N LEU A 15 2.60 1.59 12.13
CA LEU A 15 3.09 2.56 11.16
C LEU A 15 3.74 3.78 11.82
N GLN A 16 3.57 3.96 13.14
CA GLN A 16 4.18 5.06 13.90
C GLN A 16 5.62 4.76 14.32
N ASP A 17 5.96 3.47 14.51
CA ASP A 17 7.25 3.01 15.04
C ASP A 17 8.46 3.45 14.20
N SER A 18 8.26 3.67 12.91
CA SER A 18 9.30 4.13 11.99
C SER A 18 8.80 5.27 11.11
N ARG A 19 9.55 6.38 11.15
CA ARG A 19 9.29 7.57 10.30
C ARG A 19 9.47 7.29 8.81
N TRP A 20 9.96 6.11 8.44
CA TRP A 20 10.22 5.68 7.05
C TRP A 20 9.23 4.61 6.56
N THR A 21 8.11 4.42 7.25
CA THR A 21 7.07 3.45 6.84
C THR A 21 5.92 4.13 6.08
N PHE A 22 5.74 5.44 6.23
CA PHE A 22 4.67 6.21 5.60
C PHE A 22 5.24 7.27 4.65
N TYR A 23 4.62 7.40 3.48
CA TYR A 23 5.01 8.34 2.43
C TYR A 23 3.77 8.99 1.82
N LEU A 24 3.92 10.22 1.37
CA LEU A 24 2.90 10.90 0.57
C LEU A 24 3.28 10.86 -0.89
N ASP A 25 2.26 10.69 -1.73
CA ASP A 25 2.39 10.83 -3.17
C ASP A 25 2.14 12.29 -3.56
N ASP A 26 3.12 13.15 -3.26
CA ASP A 26 3.01 14.60 -3.36
C ASP A 26 4.20 15.29 -4.04
N VAL A 27 5.01 14.53 -4.80
CA VAL A 27 6.22 15.04 -5.47
C VAL A 27 6.23 14.84 -7.00
N PRO A 28 5.16 15.21 -7.74
CA PRO A 28 5.12 15.03 -9.20
C PRO A 28 6.23 15.79 -9.94
N GLU A 29 6.76 16.88 -9.37
CA GLU A 29 7.86 17.67 -9.93
C GLU A 29 9.19 16.91 -10.05
N LEU A 30 9.33 15.79 -9.32
CA LEU A 30 10.50 14.91 -9.42
C LEU A 30 10.36 13.88 -10.55
N ASP A 31 9.19 13.75 -11.17
CA ASP A 31 8.97 12.89 -12.33
C ASP A 31 9.13 13.67 -13.65
N THR A 32 9.77 13.06 -14.65
CA THR A 32 10.04 13.71 -15.95
C THR A 32 8.77 14.01 -16.76
N ARG A 33 7.65 13.39 -16.41
CA ARG A 33 6.34 13.61 -17.04
C ARG A 33 5.34 14.26 -16.07
N GLY A 34 5.80 14.71 -14.90
CA GLY A 34 4.93 15.30 -13.88
C GLY A 34 3.95 14.30 -13.26
N ALA A 35 4.20 12.99 -13.35
CA ALA A 35 3.28 11.98 -12.85
C ALA A 35 3.51 11.68 -11.36
N LEU A 36 2.42 11.54 -10.61
CA LEU A 36 2.41 10.96 -9.27
C LEU A 36 2.87 9.50 -9.29
N CYS A 37 3.52 9.06 -8.21
CA CYS A 37 4.08 7.71 -8.07
C CYS A 37 3.00 6.62 -8.24
N THR A 38 1.83 6.80 -7.63
CA THR A 38 0.70 5.87 -7.72
C THR A 38 0.26 5.71 -9.18
N ASN A 39 0.03 6.84 -9.87
CA ASN A 39 -0.38 6.85 -11.26
C ASN A 39 0.66 6.21 -12.17
N LYS A 40 1.94 6.47 -11.91
CA LYS A 40 3.05 5.95 -12.71
C LYS A 40 3.19 4.42 -12.62
N TRP A 41 3.02 3.85 -11.44
CA TRP A 41 3.33 2.44 -11.18
C TRP A 41 2.10 1.54 -11.11
N LEU A 42 0.98 2.06 -10.62
CA LEU A 42 -0.27 1.31 -10.47
C LEU A 42 -1.34 1.76 -11.48
N GLY A 43 -1.12 2.86 -12.19
CA GLY A 43 -2.21 3.54 -12.91
C GLY A 43 -3.13 4.27 -11.93
N SER A 44 -4.31 4.66 -12.39
CA SER A 44 -5.27 5.36 -11.54
C SER A 44 -5.89 4.42 -10.49
N LEU A 45 -5.95 4.89 -9.25
CA LEU A 45 -6.85 4.38 -8.22
C LEU A 45 -8.05 5.32 -8.12
N GLY A 46 -9.27 4.77 -8.15
CA GLY A 46 -10.49 5.54 -7.94
C GLY A 46 -10.58 6.11 -6.53
N PRO A 47 -11.51 7.08 -6.29
CA PRO A 47 -11.79 7.54 -4.93
C PRO A 47 -12.18 6.37 -4.03
N GLY A 48 -11.52 6.22 -2.88
CA GLY A 48 -11.74 5.09 -1.97
C GLY A 48 -11.12 3.77 -2.43
N GLU A 49 -10.47 3.71 -3.59
CA GLU A 49 -9.75 2.51 -4.00
C GLU A 49 -8.36 2.46 -3.37
N VAL A 50 -8.02 1.31 -2.80
CA VAL A 50 -6.71 1.03 -2.21
C VAL A 50 -6.10 -0.18 -2.88
N SER A 51 -4.77 -0.23 -2.93
CA SER A 51 -4.04 -1.36 -3.52
C SER A 51 -2.93 -1.83 -2.60
N ILE A 52 -2.70 -3.15 -2.59
CA ILE A 52 -1.59 -3.79 -1.90
C ILE A 52 -0.72 -4.45 -2.97
N VAL A 53 0.58 -4.18 -2.90
CA VAL A 53 1.59 -4.70 -3.82
C VAL A 53 2.60 -5.51 -3.01
N ASN A 54 2.64 -6.82 -3.24
CA ASN A 54 3.69 -7.65 -2.68
C ASN A 54 4.91 -7.60 -3.58
N VAL A 55 6.04 -7.13 -3.05
CA VAL A 55 7.33 -7.09 -3.74
C VAL A 55 8.26 -8.11 -3.09
N ARG A 56 8.84 -9.00 -3.89
CA ARG A 56 9.75 -10.03 -3.41
C ARG A 56 11.13 -9.43 -3.08
N PRO A 57 11.98 -10.14 -2.31
CA PRO A 57 13.33 -9.66 -1.98
C PRO A 57 14.22 -9.37 -3.19
N ASP A 58 13.94 -9.95 -4.36
CA ASP A 58 14.65 -9.67 -5.62
C ASP A 58 14.13 -8.45 -6.38
N GLY A 59 13.18 -7.70 -5.81
CA GLY A 59 12.62 -6.48 -6.38
C GLY A 59 11.49 -6.71 -7.40
N TYR A 60 11.11 -7.96 -7.68
CA TYR A 60 10.00 -8.27 -8.57
C TYR A 60 8.65 -8.24 -7.85
N VAL A 61 7.62 -7.75 -8.54
CA VAL A 61 6.24 -7.83 -8.08
C VAL A 61 5.80 -9.29 -8.01
N GLY A 62 5.38 -9.73 -6.83
CA GLY A 62 4.84 -11.06 -6.57
C GLY A 62 3.33 -11.14 -6.78
N SER A 63 2.59 -10.13 -6.33
CA SER A 63 1.14 -10.00 -6.57
C SER A 63 0.67 -8.56 -6.36
N ILE A 64 -0.45 -8.21 -6.98
CA ILE A 64 -1.14 -6.92 -6.81
C ILE A 64 -2.62 -7.22 -6.56
N GLY A 65 -3.20 -6.60 -5.53
CA GLY A 65 -4.63 -6.62 -5.27
C GLY A 65 -5.18 -5.21 -5.12
N ARG A 66 -6.48 -5.04 -5.36
CA ARG A 66 -7.20 -3.77 -5.21
C ARG A 66 -8.54 -3.99 -4.53
N TRP A 67 -8.93 -3.02 -3.71
CA TRP A 67 -10.15 -3.06 -2.93
C TRP A 67 -10.78 -1.68 -2.86
N ASP A 68 -12.10 -1.65 -2.69
CA ASP A 68 -12.84 -0.45 -2.35
C ASP A 68 -12.91 -0.33 -0.83
N SER A 69 -12.24 0.68 -0.26
CA SER A 69 -12.17 0.91 1.17
C SER A 69 -13.50 1.34 1.80
N SER A 70 -14.51 1.66 0.99
CA SER A 70 -15.86 1.98 1.48
C SER A 70 -16.70 0.76 1.80
N ILE A 71 -16.26 -0.44 1.40
CA ILE A 71 -16.92 -1.71 1.71
C ILE A 71 -16.38 -2.26 3.04
N ASP A 72 -17.27 -2.49 4.01
CA ASP A 72 -16.91 -2.90 5.38
C ASP A 72 -15.98 -4.13 5.44
N GLU A 73 -16.18 -5.13 4.57
CA GLU A 73 -15.40 -6.38 4.57
C GLU A 73 -14.09 -6.31 3.78
N SER A 74 -13.82 -5.22 3.05
CA SER A 74 -12.64 -5.11 2.18
C SER A 74 -11.32 -5.31 2.91
N GLY A 75 -11.21 -4.83 4.15
CA GLY A 75 -10.01 -5.04 4.96
C GLY A 75 -9.78 -6.51 5.33
N VAL A 76 -10.86 -7.25 5.65
CA VAL A 76 -10.79 -8.67 5.98
C VAL A 76 -10.44 -9.49 4.74
N GLU A 77 -11.03 -9.16 3.59
CA GLU A 77 -10.72 -9.82 2.32
C GLU A 77 -9.28 -9.54 1.86
N ALA A 78 -8.78 -8.33 2.07
CA ALA A 78 -7.38 -8.00 1.80
C ALA A 78 -6.41 -8.82 2.68
N ALA A 79 -6.73 -8.99 3.96
CA ALA A 79 -5.95 -9.83 4.87
C ALA A 79 -5.97 -11.31 4.44
N ARG A 80 -7.15 -11.86 4.15
CA ARG A 80 -7.30 -13.26 3.65
C ARG A 80 -6.53 -13.49 2.35
N TRP A 81 -6.51 -12.50 1.46
CA TRP A 81 -5.74 -12.54 0.23
C TRP A 81 -4.23 -12.57 0.49
N LEU A 82 -3.74 -11.80 1.47
CA LEU A 82 -2.34 -11.85 1.91
C LEU A 82 -1.99 -13.20 2.54
N ASP A 83 -2.82 -13.72 3.44
CA ASP A 83 -2.62 -15.05 4.06
C ASP A 83 -2.51 -16.13 2.98
N SER A 84 -3.48 -16.15 2.05
CA SER A 84 -3.49 -17.09 0.92
C SER A 84 -2.25 -16.96 0.02
N TYR A 85 -1.68 -15.76 -0.09
CA TYR A 85 -0.45 -15.55 -0.85
C TYR A 85 0.75 -16.19 -0.15
N TYR A 86 0.96 -15.89 1.13
CA TYR A 86 2.14 -16.30 1.91
C TYR A 86 2.09 -17.76 2.39
N ASP A 87 0.91 -18.31 2.67
CA ASP A 87 0.72 -19.72 3.11
C ASP A 87 1.25 -20.75 2.10
N ARG A 88 1.39 -20.35 0.84
CA ARG A 88 1.90 -21.23 -0.24
C ARG A 88 3.39 -21.51 -0.11
N PHE A 89 4.15 -20.72 0.64
CA PHE A 89 5.60 -20.82 0.69
C PHE A 89 6.25 -20.45 2.02
N MET A 90 5.59 -19.69 2.90
CA MET A 90 6.12 -19.38 4.24
C MET A 90 5.90 -20.55 5.19
N GLN A 91 6.82 -20.72 6.14
CA GLN A 91 6.74 -21.69 7.22
C GLN A 91 6.78 -20.96 8.56
N LEU A 92 6.00 -21.43 9.53
CA LEU A 92 6.07 -20.89 10.88
C LEU A 92 7.42 -21.26 11.52
N PRO A 93 8.06 -20.33 12.24
CA PRO A 93 9.22 -20.65 13.06
C PRO A 93 8.88 -21.77 14.06
N SER A 94 9.83 -22.66 14.29
CA SER A 94 9.76 -23.73 15.31
C SER A 94 9.81 -23.18 16.73
#